data_AF-A0A939XWZ4-F1
#
_entry.id   AF-A0A939XWZ4-F1
#
_cell.length_a   1.000
_cell.length_b   1.000
_cell.length_c   1.000
_cell.angle_alpha   90.00
_cell.angle_beta   90.00
_cell.angle_gamma   90.00
#
_symmetry.space_group_name_H-M   'P 1'
#
loop_
_entity.id
_entity.type
_entity.pdbx_description
1 polymer ?
#
loop_
_entity_poly.entity_id
_entity_poly.type
_entity_poly.pdbx_seq_one_letter_code
_entity_poly.pdbx_strand_id
1 'polypeptide(L)'
;MIEIYKREIENKLWPEDMHLFANMEGHYVSDNEKMFFETLFVKMQTECAPCREALLIESENEDHIFFLRDGYDEFILGSSKDGIASPVLHTMKLKDVLDANLKKLGLIESDITLHQWLRNRDYQGIMYNRNNAYL
;
A
#
# COMPACT_ATOMS: atom_id res chain seq x y z
N MET A 1 -30.36 6.22 23.91
CA MET A 1 -29.70 5.43 22.85
C MET A 1 -29.46 6.39 21.70
N ILE A 2 -28.24 6.94 21.58
CA ILE A 2 -27.86 7.76 20.43
C ILE A 2 -27.25 6.80 19.43
N GLU A 3 -28.00 6.48 18.39
CA GLU A 3 -27.49 5.76 17.23
C GLU A 3 -26.61 6.74 16.47
N ILE A 4 -25.29 6.65 16.69
CA ILE A 4 -24.32 7.42 15.94
C ILE A 4 -24.31 6.80 14.54
N TYR A 5 -25.04 7.41 13.61
CA TYR A 5 -24.88 7.15 12.19
C TYR A 5 -23.41 7.42 11.83
N LYS A 6 -22.62 6.35 11.67
CA LYS A 6 -21.37 6.43 10.91
C LYS A 6 -21.78 6.94 9.54
N ARG A 7 -21.45 8.19 9.21
CA ARG A 7 -21.37 8.59 7.80
C ARG A 7 -20.36 7.64 7.18
N GLU A 8 -20.83 6.73 6.34
CA GLU A 8 -19.98 6.01 5.41
C GLU A 8 -19.36 7.09 4.52
N ILE A 9 -18.11 7.43 4.81
CA ILE A 9 -17.37 8.31 3.92
C ILE A 9 -16.93 7.40 2.77
N GLU A 10 -17.70 7.43 1.69
CA GLU A 10 -17.33 6.78 0.44
C GLU A 10 -16.33 7.67 -0.29
N ASN A 11 -15.05 7.28 -0.25
CA ASN A 11 -14.05 7.89 -1.11
C ASN A 11 -14.17 7.36 -2.54
N LYS A 12 -14.01 8.25 -3.51
CA LYS A 12 -14.02 7.90 -4.92
C LYS A 12 -12.59 7.64 -5.39
N LEU A 13 -12.31 6.41 -5.81
CA LEU A 13 -11.00 6.04 -6.34
C LEU A 13 -10.67 6.79 -7.64
N TRP A 14 -9.38 7.00 -7.87
CA TRP A 14 -8.88 7.49 -9.16
C TRP A 14 -9.20 6.50 -10.28
N PRO A 15 -9.47 6.96 -11.51
CA PRO A 15 -9.78 6.07 -12.64
C PRO A 15 -8.72 4.99 -12.89
N GLU A 16 -7.45 5.31 -12.68
CA GLU A 16 -6.33 4.39 -12.85
C GLU A 16 -6.33 3.27 -11.80
N ASP A 17 -6.69 3.59 -10.55
CA ASP A 17 -6.82 2.61 -9.48
C ASP A 17 -8.07 1.74 -9.70
N MET A 18 -9.19 2.33 -10.14
CA MET A 18 -10.37 1.56 -10.55
C MET A 18 -10.03 0.55 -11.66
N HIS A 19 -9.28 0.98 -12.67
CA HIS A 19 -8.86 0.10 -13.75
C HIS A 19 -7.89 -0.98 -13.27
N LEU A 20 -6.96 -0.64 -12.36
CA LEU A 20 -6.07 -1.60 -11.71
C LEU A 20 -6.88 -2.70 -11.00
N PHE A 21 -7.83 -2.34 -10.13
CA PHE A 21 -8.62 -3.33 -9.39
C PHE A 21 -9.45 -4.21 -10.32
N ALA A 22 -10.09 -3.63 -11.34
CA ALA A 22 -10.86 -4.39 -12.33
C ALA A 22 -9.99 -5.37 -13.14
N ASN A 23 -8.74 -5.00 -13.44
CA ASN A 23 -7.81 -5.88 -14.14
C ASN A 23 -7.26 -7.01 -13.24
N MET A 24 -7.17 -6.77 -11.93
CA MET A 24 -6.65 -7.75 -10.98
C MET A 24 -7.71 -8.79 -10.57
N GLU A 25 -8.99 -8.42 -10.59
CA GLU A 25 -10.10 -9.31 -10.22
C GLU A 25 -10.07 -10.60 -11.06
N GLY A 26 -9.96 -11.75 -10.39
CA GLY A 26 -9.90 -13.07 -11.03
C GLY A 26 -8.55 -13.44 -11.68
N HIS A 27 -7.55 -12.55 -11.61
CA HIS A 27 -6.23 -12.73 -12.23
C HIS A 27 -5.08 -12.75 -11.20
N TYR A 28 -5.41 -13.03 -9.94
CA TYR A 28 -4.43 -13.15 -8.85
C TYR A 28 -3.52 -14.36 -9.02
N VAL A 29 -2.23 -14.20 -8.75
CA VAL A 29 -1.24 -15.28 -8.82
C VAL A 29 -1.09 -16.06 -7.50
N SER A 30 -1.64 -15.54 -6.40
CA SER A 30 -1.68 -16.18 -5.09
C SER A 30 -2.84 -15.66 -4.23
N ASP A 31 -3.17 -16.40 -3.16
CA ASP A 31 -4.16 -15.98 -2.17
C ASP A 31 -3.74 -14.71 -1.42
N ASN A 32 -2.44 -14.52 -1.21
CA ASN A 32 -1.92 -13.31 -0.56
C ASN A 32 -2.01 -12.08 -1.47
N GLU A 33 -1.78 -12.23 -2.78
CA GLU A 33 -2.05 -11.15 -3.74
C GLU A 33 -3.52 -10.79 -3.77
N LYS A 34 -4.41 -11.79 -3.80
CA LYS A 34 -5.86 -11.58 -3.73
C LYS A 34 -6.25 -10.80 -2.48
N MET A 35 -5.79 -11.25 -1.32
CA MET A 35 -6.06 -10.61 -0.04
C MET A 35 -5.56 -9.16 -0.02
N PHE A 36 -4.39 -8.88 -0.60
CA PHE A 36 -3.84 -7.53 -0.71
C PHE A 36 -4.76 -6.59 -1.48
N PHE A 37 -5.17 -6.97 -2.70
CA PHE A 37 -6.00 -6.12 -3.56
C PHE A 37 -7.43 -5.98 -3.03
N GLU A 38 -8.06 -7.07 -2.60
CA GLU A 38 -9.43 -7.02 -2.08
C GLU A 38 -9.52 -6.16 -0.80
N THR A 39 -8.53 -6.28 0.09
CA THR A 39 -8.49 -5.47 1.31
C THR A 39 -8.26 -4.00 1.00
N LEU A 40 -7.29 -3.67 0.15
CA LEU A 40 -7.03 -2.27 -0.22
C LEU A 40 -8.20 -1.64 -0.96
N PHE A 41 -8.88 -2.37 -1.85
CA PHE A 41 -10.06 -1.86 -2.54
C PHE A 41 -11.14 -1.38 -1.56
N VAL A 42 -11.45 -2.20 -0.55
CA VAL A 42 -12.44 -1.85 0.48
C VAL A 42 -11.96 -0.68 1.33
N LYS A 43 -10.69 -0.70 1.78
CA LYS A 43 -10.12 0.35 2.64
C LYS A 43 -10.06 1.70 1.96
N MET A 44 -9.59 1.76 0.71
CA MET A 44 -9.49 3.01 -0.04
C MET A 44 -10.86 3.66 -0.30
N GLN A 45 -11.95 2.88 -0.26
CA GLN A 45 -13.31 3.39 -0.42
C GLN A 45 -13.98 3.77 0.90
N THR A 46 -13.66 3.09 2.00
CA THR A 46 -14.47 3.17 3.24
C THR A 46 -13.70 3.66 4.47
N GLU A 47 -12.36 3.68 4.43
CA GLU A 47 -11.50 3.96 5.58
C GLU A 47 -10.49 5.06 5.27
N CYS A 48 -10.53 6.16 6.03
CA CYS A 48 -9.41 7.12 6.08
C CYS A 48 -8.27 6.53 6.92
N ALA A 49 -7.03 6.66 6.46
CA ALA A 49 -5.80 6.38 7.20
C ALA A 49 -5.17 7.70 7.70
N PRO A 50 -5.71 8.34 8.77
CA PRO A 50 -5.25 9.67 9.21
C PRO A 50 -3.86 9.69 9.85
N CYS A 51 -3.27 8.52 10.12
CA CYS A 51 -1.98 8.38 10.79
C CYS A 51 -1.06 7.42 10.04
N ARG A 52 -1.01 7.50 8.70
CA ARG A 52 -0.12 6.70 7.86
C ARG A 52 -0.18 5.21 8.22
N GLU A 53 -1.23 4.55 7.78
CA GLU A 53 -1.39 3.10 7.90
C GLU A 53 -0.19 2.42 7.22
N ALA A 54 0.57 1.65 8.00
CA ALA A 54 1.69 0.91 7.45
C ALA A 54 1.16 -0.34 6.74
N LEU A 55 1.34 -0.41 5.42
CA LEU A 55 1.06 -1.61 4.63
C LEU A 55 2.26 -2.56 4.63
N LEU A 56 3.48 -2.03 4.72
CA LEU A 56 4.73 -2.77 4.90
C LEU A 56 5.67 -1.90 5.72
N ILE A 57 6.42 -2.51 6.65
CA ILE A 57 7.48 -1.83 7.38
C ILE A 57 8.84 -2.42 7.04
N GLU A 58 9.87 -1.61 7.22
CA GLU A 58 11.26 -1.92 6.90
C GLU A 58 11.83 -3.11 7.67
N SER A 59 11.27 -3.45 8.84
CA SER A 59 11.75 -4.57 9.65
C SER A 59 11.18 -5.93 9.20
N GLU A 60 10.15 -5.94 8.36
CA GLU A 60 9.53 -7.16 7.82
C GLU A 60 10.10 -7.56 6.44
N ASN A 61 11.16 -6.88 6.00
CA ASN A 61 11.82 -7.21 4.74
C ASN A 61 13.31 -6.87 4.75
N GLU A 62 14.07 -7.70 4.06
CA GLU A 62 15.52 -7.67 3.89
C GLU A 62 16.02 -6.42 3.15
N ASP A 63 15.17 -5.81 2.32
CA ASP A 63 15.47 -4.61 1.55
C ASP A 63 15.15 -3.32 2.31
N HIS A 64 14.64 -3.43 3.55
CA HIS A 64 14.29 -2.32 4.42
C HIS A 64 13.31 -1.30 3.80
N ILE A 65 12.45 -1.77 2.89
CA ILE A 65 11.42 -0.97 2.23
C ILE A 65 10.24 -0.77 3.18
N PHE A 66 9.70 0.44 3.25
CA PHE A 66 8.40 0.70 3.86
C PHE A 66 7.40 1.16 2.80
N PHE A 67 6.13 0.78 2.99
CA PHE A 67 5.02 1.19 2.15
C PHE A 67 3.85 1.59 3.03
N LEU A 68 3.41 2.84 2.91
CA LEU A 68 2.39 3.44 3.75
C LEU A 68 1.22 3.94 2.91
N ARG A 69 0.03 3.90 3.51
CA ARG A 69 -1.18 4.59 3.05
C ARG A 69 -1.48 5.77 3.97
N ASP A 70 -1.66 6.95 3.42
CA ASP A 70 -2.05 8.17 4.14
C ASP A 70 -3.39 8.69 3.57
N GLY A 71 -4.25 9.23 4.42
CA GLY A 71 -5.60 9.62 4.00
C GLY A 71 -6.38 8.48 3.34
N TYR A 72 -7.08 8.75 2.25
CA TYR A 72 -7.85 7.72 1.54
C TYR A 72 -7.06 7.03 0.42
N ASP A 73 -6.25 7.79 -0.31
CA ASP A 73 -5.64 7.44 -1.58
C ASP A 73 -4.18 7.89 -1.71
N GLU A 74 -3.58 8.45 -0.65
CA GLU A 74 -2.16 8.79 -0.68
C GLU A 74 -1.30 7.60 -0.30
N PHE A 75 -0.19 7.44 -1.02
CA PHE A 75 0.75 6.35 -0.87
C PHE A 75 2.17 6.88 -0.77
N ILE A 76 2.92 6.36 0.20
CA ILE A 76 4.32 6.72 0.43
C ILE A 76 5.16 5.45 0.39
N LEU A 77 6.18 5.44 -0.45
CA LEU A 77 7.17 4.36 -0.57
C LEU A 77 8.56 4.91 -0.26
N GLY A 78 9.34 4.15 0.48
CA GLY A 78 10.69 4.53 0.87
C GLY A 78 11.46 3.37 1.48
N SER A 79 12.60 3.69 2.07
CA SER A 79 13.38 2.77 2.88
C SER A 79 13.77 3.39 4.20
N SER A 80 13.99 2.57 5.22
CA SER A 80 14.47 3.01 6.52
C SER A 80 15.67 2.15 6.91
N LYS A 81 16.85 2.77 6.94
CA LYS A 81 18.10 2.11 7.32
C LYS A 81 18.68 2.81 8.53
N ASP A 82 19.09 2.05 9.52
CA ASP A 82 19.63 2.56 10.79
C ASP A 82 18.67 3.55 11.51
N GLY A 83 17.36 3.34 11.35
CA GLY A 83 16.31 4.18 11.94
C GLY A 83 16.06 5.52 11.23
N ILE A 84 16.69 5.75 10.07
CA ILE A 84 16.49 6.96 9.26
C ILE A 84 15.55 6.63 8.11
N ALA A 85 14.31 7.11 8.19
CA ALA A 85 13.31 6.97 7.13
C ALA A 85 13.60 7.93 5.97
N SER A 86 13.68 7.38 4.75
CA SER A 86 13.90 8.11 3.51
C SER A 86 12.76 7.81 2.52
N PRO A 87 11.67 8.59 2.53
CA PRO A 87 10.63 8.49 1.52
C PRO A 87 11.18 8.91 0.16
N VAL A 88 10.91 8.11 -0.88
CA VAL A 88 11.41 8.36 -2.25
C VAL A 88 10.28 8.57 -3.26
N LEU A 89 9.05 8.19 -2.91
CA LEU A 89 7.87 8.39 -3.73
C LEU A 89 6.67 8.71 -2.84
N HIS A 90 5.91 9.73 -3.23
CA HIS A 90 4.61 10.09 -2.67
C HIS A 90 3.66 10.36 -3.82
N THR A 91 2.54 9.64 -3.88
CA THR A 91 1.55 9.72 -4.95
C THR A 91 0.14 9.56 -4.39
N MET A 92 -0.88 9.96 -5.17
CA MET A 92 -2.30 9.79 -4.84
C MET A 92 -2.92 8.54 -5.50
N LYS A 93 -2.10 7.64 -6.06
CA LYS A 93 -2.58 6.47 -6.82
C LYS A 93 -1.81 5.21 -6.46
N LEU A 94 -2.55 4.14 -6.13
CA LEU A 94 -1.96 2.82 -5.90
C LEU A 94 -1.23 2.31 -7.15
N LYS A 95 -1.77 2.58 -8.34
CA LYS A 95 -1.17 2.18 -9.60
C LYS A 95 0.25 2.74 -9.78
N ASP A 96 0.44 4.02 -9.47
CA ASP A 96 1.72 4.69 -9.65
C ASP A 96 2.81 4.10 -8.73
N VAL A 97 2.45 3.77 -7.48
CA VAL A 97 3.39 3.16 -6.53
C VAL A 97 3.69 1.71 -6.88
N LEU A 98 2.71 0.95 -7.37
CA LEU A 98 2.92 -0.45 -7.81
C LEU A 98 3.78 -0.56 -9.08
N ASP A 99 3.64 0.39 -10.00
CA ASP A 99 4.45 0.49 -11.22
C ASP A 99 5.85 1.06 -10.98
N ALA A 100 6.08 1.66 -9.80
CA ALA A 100 7.33 2.30 -9.50
C ALA A 100 8.49 1.30 -9.56
N ASN A 101 9.50 1.63 -10.36
CA ASN A 101 10.68 0.81 -10.51
C ASN A 101 11.64 1.05 -9.33
N LEU A 102 11.89 0.01 -8.54
CA LEU A 102 12.62 0.11 -7.28
C LEU A 102 14.10 0.46 -7.48
N LYS A 103 14.70 0.05 -8.60
CA LYS A 103 16.08 0.44 -8.96
C LYS A 103 16.20 1.92 -9.29
N LYS A 104 15.28 2.45 -10.10
CA LYS A 104 15.26 3.88 -10.45
C LYS A 104 15.02 4.77 -9.24
N LEU A 105 14.29 4.26 -8.25
CA LEU A 105 14.09 4.93 -6.96
C LEU A 105 15.27 4.78 -5.99
N GLY A 106 16.31 3.99 -6.34
CA GLY A 106 17.46 3.75 -5.47
C GLY A 106 17.15 2.90 -4.24
N LEU A 107 16.08 2.09 -4.27
CA LEU A 107 15.68 1.25 -3.15
C LEU A 107 16.39 -0.10 -3.15
N ILE A 108 16.53 -0.72 -4.34
CA ILE A 108 17.24 -2.01 -4.52
C ILE A 108 18.01 -2.01 -5.84
N GLU A 109 18.91 -2.98 -6.03
CA GLU A 109 19.71 -3.11 -7.26
C GLU A 109 18.95 -3.78 -8.43
N SER A 110 17.91 -4.55 -8.12
CA SER A 110 17.12 -5.30 -9.11
C SER A 110 16.18 -4.39 -9.90
N ASP A 111 16.20 -4.53 -11.23
CA ASP A 111 15.36 -3.74 -12.15
C ASP A 111 13.94 -4.30 -12.24
N ILE A 112 13.17 -4.12 -11.16
CA ILE A 112 11.79 -4.60 -11.02
C ILE A 112 10.88 -3.52 -10.44
N THR A 113 9.58 -3.64 -10.67
CA THR A 113 8.58 -2.77 -10.04
C THR A 113 8.27 -3.21 -8.60
N LEU A 114 7.65 -2.34 -7.81
CA LEU A 114 7.15 -2.71 -6.48
C LEU A 114 6.18 -3.91 -6.56
N HIS A 115 5.29 -3.93 -7.55
CA HIS A 115 4.35 -5.04 -7.74
C HIS A 115 5.06 -6.38 -7.95
N GLN A 116 6.09 -6.40 -8.81
CA GLN A 116 6.90 -7.60 -9.04
C GLN A 116 7.66 -8.01 -7.78
N TRP A 117 8.20 -7.05 -7.03
CA TRP A 117 8.88 -7.32 -5.77
C TRP A 117 7.95 -7.92 -4.72
N LEU A 118 6.73 -7.38 -4.56
CA LEU A 118 5.70 -7.94 -3.68
C LEU A 118 5.32 -9.37 -4.10
N ARG A 119 5.18 -9.65 -5.40
CA ARG A 119 4.92 -11.00 -5.91
C ARG A 119 6.05 -11.98 -5.62
N ASN A 120 7.31 -11.58 -5.78
CA ASN A 120 8.47 -12.45 -5.55
C ASN A 120 8.55 -12.96 -4.11
N ARG A 121 8.00 -12.21 -3.16
CA ARG A 121 7.91 -12.58 -1.75
C ARG A 121 6.49 -12.99 -1.32
N ASP A 122 5.60 -13.24 -2.28
CA ASP A 122 4.21 -13.61 -2.04
C ASP A 122 3.50 -12.72 -1.01
N TYR A 123 3.75 -11.40 -1.10
CA TYR A 123 3.19 -10.38 -0.21
C TYR A 123 3.47 -10.64 1.30
N GLN A 124 4.51 -11.41 1.62
CA GLN A 124 4.94 -11.60 3.01
C GLN A 124 5.31 -10.26 3.65
N GLY A 125 4.91 -10.07 4.91
CA GLY A 125 5.13 -8.84 5.67
C GLY A 125 4.11 -7.73 5.42
N ILE A 126 3.13 -7.92 4.51
CA ILE A 126 2.03 -6.97 4.39
C ILE A 126 1.18 -6.95 5.67
N MET A 127 0.83 -5.75 6.12
CA MET A 127 0.01 -5.49 7.29
C MET A 127 -1.29 -4.79 6.88
N TYR A 128 -2.42 -5.31 7.35
CA TYR A 128 -3.72 -4.81 6.94
C TYR A 128 -4.40 -3.90 7.95
N ASN A 129 -3.89 -3.79 9.18
CA ASN A 129 -4.56 -3.04 10.25
C ASN A 129 -3.57 -2.32 11.18
N ARG A 130 -2.37 -1.98 10.69
CA ARG A 130 -1.36 -1.28 11.49
C ARG A 130 -1.47 0.23 11.28
N ASN A 131 -2.45 0.82 11.95
CA ASN A 131 -2.52 2.26 12.09
C ASN A 131 -1.48 2.72 13.13
N ASN A 132 -0.59 3.64 12.78
CA ASN A 132 0.34 4.25 13.74
C ASN A 132 -0.36 5.20 14.74
N ALA A 133 -1.69 5.12 14.86
CA ALA A 133 -2.51 5.93 15.76
C ALA A 133 -2.42 5.54 17.25
N TYR A 134 -1.51 4.63 17.61
CA TYR A 134 -1.22 4.27 19.01
C TYR A 134 0.29 4.26 19.26
N LEU A 135 0.84 5.46 19.44
CA LEU A 135 1.93 5.76 20.37
C LEU A 135 1.50 6.94 21.23
#